data_AF-A0A1S1CC00-F1
#
_entry.id   AF-A0A1S1CC00-F1
#
_cell.length_a   1.000
_cell.length_b   1.000
_cell.length_c   1.000
_cell.angle_alpha   90.00
_cell.angle_beta   90.00
_cell.angle_gamma   90.00
#
_symmetry.space_group_name_H-M   'P 1'
#
loop_
_entity.id
_entity.type
_entity.pdbx_description
1 polymer ?
#
loop_
_entity_poly.entity_id
_entity_poly.type
_entity_poly.pdbx_seq_one_letter_code
_entity_poly.pdbx_strand_id
1 'polypeptide(L)'
;MLLLGLASFIATAIIPIVLWRVGAKQAKRDSELQAKILARQTLVSQLQRRDALLGIVTQASDARYLEVLWKEILEYKEEDRDFLLAHLRANPALALPGTSTGAKVQDNLTDAAVSNYVDGFERRYAESDGYAPYPGLLKFIEEAKRQGRKIEDLRIIALVTGPTAEKQPQNHYFYRDLVNLIPSATGGLLHAVERINPQAPGGLKLNVLTGALLAVKDLEMGRRGATSNEDKDKDKAEKLRGGIAQALAYLLHRGVLRSFDQWDIKGSTDSVTSAAAWLIRAVGWAADDDSHLAMRMIQNLAPAIESVPESEGNWGIDDVDVRQGFEWISEKCPELWETYGEGLEAAATKIGPWKEDLSS
;
A
#
# COMPACT_ATOMS: atom_id res chain seq x y z
N MET A 1 -19.96 -54.03 -81.01
CA MET A 1 -18.61 -54.26 -80.46
C MET A 1 -17.76 -53.00 -80.27
N LEU A 2 -18.02 -51.86 -80.93
CA LEU A 2 -17.26 -50.60 -80.73
C LEU A 2 -17.68 -49.76 -79.51
N LEU A 3 -18.94 -49.82 -79.08
CA LEU A 3 -19.46 -49.09 -77.91
C LEU A 3 -18.98 -49.65 -76.56
N LEU A 4 -18.78 -50.98 -76.47
CA LEU A 4 -18.26 -51.64 -75.27
C LEU A 4 -16.75 -51.40 -75.08
N GLY A 5 -15.99 -51.26 -76.17
CA GLY A 5 -14.55 -50.94 -76.12
C GLY A 5 -14.27 -49.49 -75.71
N LEU A 6 -15.09 -48.53 -76.18
CA LEU A 6 -14.94 -47.11 -75.82
C LEU A 6 -15.31 -46.85 -74.34
N ALA A 7 -16.37 -47.50 -73.84
CA ALA A 7 -16.75 -47.43 -72.43
C ALA A 7 -15.69 -48.06 -71.51
N SER A 8 -15.08 -49.18 -71.92
CA SER A 8 -13.99 -49.80 -71.17
C SER A 8 -12.74 -48.92 -71.15
N PHE A 9 -12.37 -48.25 -72.25
CA PHE A 9 -11.18 -47.40 -72.30
C PHE A 9 -11.30 -46.14 -71.44
N ILE A 10 -12.51 -45.54 -71.41
CA ILE A 10 -12.81 -44.37 -70.56
C ILE A 10 -12.81 -44.77 -69.07
N ALA A 11 -13.33 -45.94 -68.72
CA ALA A 11 -13.29 -46.45 -67.35
C ALA A 11 -11.83 -46.70 -66.87
N THR A 12 -10.98 -47.34 -67.69
CA THR A 12 -9.59 -47.63 -67.32
C THR A 12 -8.73 -46.36 -67.20
N ALA A 13 -9.05 -45.30 -67.94
CA ALA A 13 -8.32 -44.02 -67.88
C ALA A 13 -8.78 -43.09 -66.73
N ILE A 14 -10.06 -43.15 -66.33
CA ILE A 14 -10.63 -42.26 -65.30
C ILE A 14 -10.35 -42.77 -63.88
N ILE A 15 -10.37 -44.09 -63.66
CA ILE A 15 -10.16 -44.69 -62.33
C ILE A 15 -8.83 -44.24 -61.69
N PRO A 16 -7.67 -44.26 -62.38
CA PRO A 16 -6.40 -43.80 -61.82
C PRO A 16 -6.41 -42.32 -61.43
N ILE A 17 -7.08 -41.47 -62.21
CA ILE A 17 -7.15 -40.02 -61.98
C ILE A 17 -7.98 -39.71 -60.73
N VAL A 18 -9.11 -40.41 -60.56
CA VAL A 18 -9.97 -40.25 -59.37
C VAL A 18 -9.26 -40.76 -58.13
N LEU A 19 -8.59 -41.92 -58.20
CA LEU A 19 -7.79 -42.45 -57.09
C LEU A 19 -6.63 -41.52 -56.70
N TRP A 20 -5.92 -40.94 -57.68
CA TRP A 20 -4.88 -39.94 -57.41
C TRP A 20 -5.44 -38.68 -56.75
N ARG A 21 -6.59 -38.18 -57.21
CA ARG A 21 -7.21 -36.97 -56.63
C ARG A 21 -7.74 -37.21 -55.22
N VAL A 22 -8.27 -38.40 -54.94
CA VAL A 22 -8.70 -38.81 -53.59
C VAL A 22 -7.47 -38.98 -52.69
N GLY A 23 -6.42 -39.64 -53.16
CA GLY A 23 -5.15 -39.79 -52.44
C GLY A 23 -4.47 -38.45 -52.14
N ALA A 24 -4.46 -37.51 -53.09
CA ALA A 24 -3.92 -36.17 -52.91
C ALA A 24 -4.74 -35.33 -51.91
N LYS A 25 -6.07 -35.45 -51.93
CA LYS A 25 -6.95 -34.79 -50.93
C LYS A 25 -6.76 -35.39 -49.55
N GLN A 26 -6.56 -36.70 -49.45
CA GLN A 26 -6.35 -37.39 -48.19
C GLN A 26 -4.98 -37.07 -47.60
N ALA A 27 -3.92 -37.10 -48.42
CA ALA A 27 -2.57 -36.67 -48.02
C ALA A 27 -2.54 -35.22 -47.52
N LYS A 28 -3.31 -34.31 -48.14
CA LYS A 28 -3.43 -32.92 -47.66
C LYS A 28 -4.16 -32.81 -46.31
N ARG A 29 -5.22 -33.60 -46.10
CA ARG A 29 -5.92 -33.61 -44.79
C ARG A 29 -5.08 -34.23 -43.69
N ASP A 30 -4.35 -35.29 -44.00
CA ASP A 30 -3.46 -35.95 -43.06
C ASP A 30 -2.27 -35.05 -42.70
N SER A 31 -1.73 -34.29 -43.66
CA SER A 31 -0.69 -33.30 -43.37
C SER A 31 -1.19 -32.12 -42.54
N GLU A 32 -2.41 -31.62 -42.80
CA GLU A 32 -3.06 -30.60 -41.95
C GLU A 32 -3.33 -31.12 -40.53
N LEU A 33 -3.75 -32.38 -40.38
CA LEU A 33 -3.96 -33.01 -39.08
C LEU A 33 -2.64 -33.21 -38.34
N GLN A 34 -1.59 -33.69 -39.02
CA GLN A 34 -0.24 -33.82 -38.45
C GLN A 34 0.31 -32.46 -38.02
N ALA A 35 0.14 -31.41 -38.82
CA ALA A 35 0.53 -30.05 -38.46
C ALA A 35 -0.22 -29.56 -37.22
N LYS A 36 -1.52 -29.84 -37.10
CA LYS A 36 -2.31 -29.51 -35.89
C LYS A 36 -1.87 -30.30 -34.67
N ILE A 37 -1.55 -31.59 -34.81
CA ILE A 37 -1.05 -32.44 -33.72
C ILE A 37 0.32 -31.94 -33.26
N LEU A 38 1.23 -31.65 -34.18
CA LEU A 38 2.55 -31.11 -33.88
C LEU A 38 2.45 -29.74 -33.20
N ALA A 39 1.60 -28.84 -33.72
CA ALA A 39 1.35 -27.54 -33.09
C ALA A 39 0.81 -27.68 -31.66
N ARG A 40 -0.12 -28.62 -31.43
CA ARG A 40 -0.61 -28.94 -30.09
C ARG A 40 0.48 -29.50 -29.19
N GLN A 41 1.31 -30.43 -29.67
CA GLN A 41 2.41 -31.00 -28.89
C GLN A 41 3.45 -29.94 -28.52
N THR A 42 3.80 -29.07 -29.45
CA THR A 42 4.71 -27.94 -29.20
C THR A 42 4.14 -27.01 -28.13
N LEU A 43 2.86 -26.66 -28.22
CA LEU A 43 2.18 -25.82 -27.22
C LEU A 43 2.17 -26.49 -25.84
N VAL A 44 1.82 -27.78 -25.75
CA VAL A 44 1.85 -28.53 -24.49
C VAL A 44 3.25 -28.57 -23.89
N SER A 45 4.29 -28.81 -24.70
CA SER A 45 5.67 -28.82 -24.22
C SER A 45 6.11 -27.45 -23.74
N GLN A 46 5.68 -26.37 -24.37
CA GLN A 46 5.97 -24.99 -23.92
C GLN A 46 5.31 -24.71 -22.57
N LEU A 47 4.03 -25.06 -22.41
CA LEU A 47 3.32 -24.92 -21.14
C LEU A 47 3.98 -25.73 -20.02
N GLN A 48 4.37 -26.98 -20.29
CA GLN A 48 5.07 -27.81 -19.31
C GLN A 48 6.40 -27.20 -18.85
N ARG A 49 7.17 -26.61 -19.77
CA ARG A 49 8.43 -25.93 -19.42
C ARG A 49 8.18 -24.69 -18.57
N ARG A 50 7.20 -23.87 -18.97
CA ARG A 50 6.79 -22.69 -18.20
C ARG A 50 6.32 -23.08 -16.79
N ASP A 51 5.47 -24.10 -16.67
CA ASP A 51 4.93 -24.54 -15.39
C ASP A 51 6.03 -25.17 -14.50
N ALA A 52 6.99 -25.88 -15.10
CA ALA A 52 8.17 -26.37 -14.37
C ALA A 52 9.02 -25.20 -13.86
N LEU A 53 9.28 -24.19 -14.70
CA LEU A 53 10.05 -23.01 -14.34
C LEU A 53 9.33 -22.19 -13.25
N LEU A 54 8.01 -22.08 -13.33
CA LEU A 54 7.17 -21.49 -12.29
C LEU A 54 7.33 -22.21 -10.94
N GLY A 55 7.29 -23.55 -10.96
CA GLY A 55 7.53 -24.37 -9.77
C GLY A 55 8.90 -24.10 -9.14
N ILE A 56 9.92 -23.89 -9.96
CA ILE A 56 11.27 -23.52 -9.50
C ILE A 56 11.29 -22.11 -8.91
N VAL A 57 10.74 -21.12 -9.63
CA VAL A 57 10.71 -19.71 -9.21
C VAL A 57 10.02 -19.54 -7.86
N THR A 58 8.95 -20.27 -7.59
CA THR A 58 8.17 -20.15 -6.34
C THR A 58 8.84 -20.77 -5.12
N GLN A 59 9.77 -21.71 -5.32
CA GLN A 59 10.49 -22.43 -4.27
C GLN A 59 11.94 -21.95 -4.07
N ALA A 60 12.51 -21.27 -5.06
CA ALA A 60 13.88 -20.80 -5.02
C ALA A 60 14.08 -19.76 -3.91
N SER A 61 15.09 -19.98 -3.08
CA SER A 61 15.50 -19.08 -1.98
C SER A 61 16.93 -18.55 -2.16
N ASP A 62 17.74 -19.13 -3.05
CA ASP A 62 19.09 -18.62 -3.36
C ASP A 62 18.99 -17.39 -4.28
N ALA A 63 19.38 -16.23 -3.74
CA ALA A 63 19.45 -14.97 -4.47
C ALA A 63 20.22 -15.08 -5.80
N ARG A 64 21.37 -15.76 -5.84
CA ARG A 64 22.17 -15.89 -7.07
C ARG A 64 21.45 -16.72 -8.13
N TYR A 65 20.67 -17.70 -7.69
CA TYR A 65 19.87 -18.51 -8.59
C TYR A 65 18.69 -17.72 -9.17
N LEU A 66 18.06 -16.86 -8.36
CA LEU A 66 17.01 -15.96 -8.85
C LEU A 66 17.51 -14.99 -9.94
N GLU A 67 18.75 -14.51 -9.86
CA GLU A 67 19.35 -13.67 -10.93
C GLU A 67 19.54 -14.43 -12.25
N VAL A 68 19.87 -15.73 -12.16
CA VAL A 68 19.97 -16.59 -13.34
C VAL A 68 18.58 -16.83 -13.95
N LEU A 69 17.59 -17.16 -13.11
CA LEU A 69 16.20 -17.34 -13.54
C LEU A 69 15.64 -16.07 -14.18
N TRP A 70 15.96 -14.89 -13.65
CA TRP A 70 15.57 -13.62 -14.25
C TRP A 70 16.04 -13.52 -15.70
N LYS A 71 17.32 -13.78 -15.95
CA LYS A 71 17.90 -13.74 -17.30
C LYS A 71 17.28 -14.78 -18.23
N GLU A 72 17.07 -16.00 -17.73
CA GLU A 72 16.41 -17.07 -18.49
C GLU A 72 14.99 -16.66 -18.89
N ILE A 73 14.21 -16.09 -17.96
CA ILE A 73 12.83 -15.67 -18.22
C ILE A 73 12.76 -14.57 -19.29
N LEU A 74 13.74 -13.67 -19.36
CA LEU A 74 13.77 -12.61 -20.38
C LEU A 74 13.84 -13.15 -21.82
N GLU A 75 14.28 -14.39 -22.02
CA GLU A 75 14.33 -15.07 -23.33
C GLU A 75 12.98 -15.65 -23.77
N TYR A 76 11.99 -15.73 -22.87
CA TYR A 76 10.66 -16.23 -23.19
C TYR A 76 9.83 -15.21 -23.99
N LYS A 77 8.80 -15.72 -24.66
CA LYS A 77 7.78 -14.87 -25.32
C LYS A 77 7.07 -14.01 -24.29
N GLU A 78 6.63 -12.83 -24.70
CA GLU A 78 6.05 -11.79 -23.84
C GLU A 78 4.99 -12.32 -22.85
N GLU A 79 4.01 -13.11 -23.32
CA GLU A 79 2.96 -13.67 -22.45
C GLU A 79 3.51 -14.55 -21.32
N ASP A 80 4.39 -15.50 -21.65
CA ASP A 80 5.00 -16.39 -20.66
C ASP A 80 6.04 -15.65 -19.79
N ARG A 81 6.78 -14.72 -20.38
CA ARG A 81 7.76 -13.88 -19.69
C ARG A 81 7.09 -13.04 -18.62
N ASP A 82 6.03 -12.32 -18.95
CA ASP A 82 5.35 -11.43 -18.02
C ASP A 82 4.72 -12.22 -16.88
N PHE A 83 4.13 -13.38 -17.19
CA PHE A 83 3.61 -14.32 -16.20
C PHE A 83 4.70 -14.82 -15.24
N LEU A 84 5.86 -15.26 -15.76
CA LEU A 84 6.97 -15.76 -14.94
C LEU A 84 7.63 -14.64 -14.12
N LEU A 85 7.81 -13.45 -14.71
CA LEU A 85 8.35 -12.29 -14.00
C LEU A 85 7.43 -11.81 -12.88
N ALA A 86 6.11 -11.90 -13.03
CA ALA A 86 5.18 -11.58 -11.95
C ALA A 86 5.44 -12.45 -10.71
N HIS A 87 5.57 -13.77 -10.90
CA HIS A 87 5.87 -14.71 -9.81
C HIS A 87 7.28 -14.53 -9.25
N LEU A 88 8.26 -14.19 -10.10
CA LEU A 88 9.63 -13.93 -9.65
C LEU A 88 9.71 -12.66 -8.80
N ARG A 89 9.00 -11.58 -9.19
CA ARG A 89 8.93 -10.33 -8.41
C ARG A 89 8.24 -10.52 -7.06
N ALA A 90 7.24 -11.41 -7.00
CA ALA A 90 6.57 -11.77 -5.77
C ALA A 90 7.41 -12.69 -4.84
N ASN A 91 8.56 -13.21 -5.30
CA ASN A 91 9.40 -14.09 -4.49
C ASN A 91 10.11 -13.29 -3.36
N PRO A 92 9.97 -13.69 -2.08
CA PRO A 92 10.62 -13.06 -0.93
C PRO A 92 12.15 -12.90 -0.99
N ALA A 93 12.86 -13.81 -1.68
CA ALA A 93 14.31 -13.80 -1.75
C ALA A 93 14.86 -12.86 -2.84
N LEU A 94 14.02 -12.36 -3.76
CA LEU A 94 14.42 -11.34 -4.72
C LEU A 94 14.60 -9.99 -3.99
N ALA A 95 15.63 -9.21 -4.33
CA ALA A 95 15.78 -7.87 -3.74
C ALA A 95 14.64 -6.96 -4.17
N LEU A 96 14.24 -6.06 -3.27
CA LEU A 96 13.37 -4.97 -3.66
C LEU A 96 14.18 -3.91 -4.44
N PRO A 97 13.65 -3.38 -5.56
CA PRO A 97 14.20 -2.22 -6.22
C PRO A 97 14.46 -1.05 -5.25
N GLY A 98 15.55 -0.31 -5.47
CA GLY A 98 16.00 0.76 -4.56
C GLY A 98 16.79 0.26 -3.33
N THR A 99 16.94 -1.05 -3.15
CA THR A 99 17.70 -1.62 -2.03
C THR A 99 19.05 -2.19 -2.45
N SER A 100 19.97 -2.29 -1.48
CA SER A 100 21.29 -2.91 -1.67
C SER A 100 21.32 -4.38 -1.23
N THR A 101 20.24 -4.91 -0.65
CA THR A 101 20.16 -6.22 0.00
C THR A 101 19.31 -7.21 -0.82
N GLY A 102 19.92 -8.32 -1.24
CA GLY A 102 19.29 -9.38 -2.05
C GLY A 102 19.83 -9.47 -3.49
N ALA A 103 19.21 -10.33 -4.30
CA ALA A 103 19.48 -10.51 -5.74
C ALA A 103 19.19 -9.24 -6.55
N LYS A 104 20.19 -8.65 -7.21
CA LYS A 104 20.02 -7.41 -7.97
C LYS A 104 19.70 -7.71 -9.41
N VAL A 105 18.47 -7.40 -9.81
CA VAL A 105 18.03 -7.46 -11.20
C VAL A 105 17.85 -6.05 -11.75
N GLN A 106 18.22 -5.85 -13.02
CA GLN A 106 17.88 -4.63 -13.73
C GLN A 106 16.42 -4.74 -14.17
N ASP A 107 15.52 -4.28 -13.31
CA ASP A 107 14.09 -4.26 -13.60
C ASP A 107 13.66 -2.88 -14.10
N ASN A 108 12.88 -2.86 -15.18
CA ASN A 108 12.15 -1.67 -15.58
C ASN A 108 10.86 -1.64 -14.76
N LEU A 109 10.86 -0.87 -13.67
CA LEU A 109 9.70 -0.71 -12.81
C LEU A 109 8.56 -0.08 -13.62
N THR A 110 7.66 -0.87 -14.19
CA THR A 110 6.35 -0.41 -14.69
C THR A 110 5.33 -0.46 -13.54
N ASP A 111 4.15 0.15 -13.71
CA ASP A 111 3.07 0.04 -12.71
C ASP A 111 2.69 -1.42 -12.43
N ALA A 112 2.68 -2.27 -13.46
CA ALA A 112 2.46 -3.72 -13.31
C ALA A 112 3.61 -4.40 -12.55
N ALA A 113 4.87 -4.03 -12.81
CA ALA A 113 6.00 -4.55 -12.06
C ALA A 113 5.91 -4.18 -10.58
N VAL A 114 5.57 -2.92 -10.25
CA VAL A 114 5.35 -2.48 -8.87
C VAL A 114 4.26 -3.31 -8.20
N SER A 115 3.11 -3.50 -8.84
CA SER A 115 2.01 -4.32 -8.29
C SER A 115 2.45 -5.77 -8.03
N ASN A 116 3.23 -6.38 -8.93
CA ASN A 116 3.78 -7.73 -8.73
C ASN A 116 4.72 -7.83 -7.50
N TYR A 117 5.51 -6.79 -7.19
CA TYR A 117 6.30 -6.78 -5.95
C TYR A 117 5.38 -6.69 -4.72
N VAL A 118 4.36 -5.84 -4.76
CA VAL A 118 3.39 -5.68 -3.67
C VAL A 118 2.63 -6.99 -3.42
N ASP A 119 2.35 -7.80 -4.44
CA ASP A 119 1.78 -9.15 -4.31
C ASP A 119 2.61 -10.08 -3.42
N GLY A 120 3.94 -9.90 -3.44
CA GLY A 120 4.86 -10.68 -2.62
C GLY A 120 5.06 -10.19 -1.20
N PHE A 121 4.58 -8.99 -0.83
CA PHE A 121 4.94 -8.35 0.44
C PHE A 121 4.45 -9.13 1.67
N GLU A 122 3.21 -9.61 1.66
CA GLU A 122 2.66 -10.38 2.79
C GLU A 122 3.52 -11.61 3.07
N ARG A 123 3.86 -12.38 2.02
CA ARG A 123 4.72 -13.56 2.14
C ARG A 123 6.12 -13.17 2.61
N ARG A 124 6.72 -12.13 2.00
CA ARG A 124 8.06 -11.64 2.32
C ARG A 124 8.23 -11.26 3.78
N TYR A 125 7.28 -10.50 4.32
CA TYR A 125 7.37 -9.99 5.69
C TYR A 125 6.81 -10.97 6.72
N ALA A 126 5.99 -11.94 6.31
CA ALA A 126 5.64 -13.08 7.16
C ALA A 126 6.80 -14.08 7.36
N GLU A 127 7.67 -14.23 6.34
CA GLU A 127 8.83 -15.15 6.36
C GLU A 127 10.13 -14.49 6.87
N SER A 128 10.14 -13.17 7.11
CA SER A 128 11.32 -12.45 7.58
C SER A 128 11.69 -12.86 9.02
N ASP A 129 13.00 -13.01 9.26
CA ASP A 129 13.58 -13.35 10.56
C ASP A 129 13.42 -12.27 11.65
N GLY A 130 12.86 -11.10 11.29
CA GLY A 130 12.55 -10.02 12.22
C GLY A 130 13.75 -9.17 12.66
N TYR A 131 14.95 -9.36 12.10
CA TYR A 131 16.14 -8.60 12.53
C TYR A 131 15.99 -7.09 12.26
N ALA A 132 15.41 -6.74 11.11
CA ALA A 132 15.02 -5.37 10.79
C ALA A 132 13.58 -5.42 10.26
N PRO A 133 12.61 -4.76 10.90
CA PRO A 133 11.23 -4.87 10.45
C PRO A 133 11.01 -4.14 9.10
N TYR A 134 10.16 -4.72 8.25
CA TYR A 134 9.91 -4.27 6.87
C TYR A 134 11.16 -3.90 6.05
N PRO A 135 12.16 -4.78 5.93
CA PRO A 135 13.41 -4.45 5.29
C PRO A 135 13.18 -4.01 3.84
N GLY A 136 13.66 -2.80 3.52
CA GLY A 136 13.62 -2.25 2.17
C GLY A 136 12.27 -1.66 1.72
N LEU A 137 11.20 -1.73 2.52
CA LEU A 137 9.87 -1.27 2.11
C LEU A 137 9.84 0.22 1.73
N LEU A 138 10.33 1.10 2.62
CA LEU A 138 10.34 2.55 2.36
C LEU A 138 11.23 2.91 1.17
N LYS A 139 12.38 2.24 1.01
CA LYS A 139 13.28 2.43 -0.15
C LYS A 139 12.64 2.01 -1.46
N PHE A 140 11.88 0.92 -1.45
CA PHE A 140 11.11 0.49 -2.62
C PHE A 140 10.04 1.50 -3.00
N ILE A 141 9.29 2.00 -2.01
CA ILE A 141 8.28 3.03 -2.20
C ILE A 141 8.91 4.30 -2.78
N GLU A 142 10.00 4.76 -2.19
CA GLU A 142 10.77 5.92 -2.66
C GLU A 142 11.22 5.75 -4.12
N GLU A 143 11.78 4.59 -4.45
CA GLU A 143 12.25 4.29 -5.82
C GLU A 143 11.10 4.24 -6.83
N ALA A 144 9.98 3.60 -6.49
CA ALA A 144 8.79 3.57 -7.34
C ALA A 144 8.25 4.99 -7.58
N LYS A 145 8.20 5.84 -6.55
CA LYS A 145 7.78 7.24 -6.70
C LYS A 145 8.77 8.07 -7.50
N ARG A 146 10.08 7.89 -7.31
CA ARG A 146 11.14 8.54 -8.09
C ARG A 146 10.99 8.26 -9.58
N GLN A 147 10.52 7.05 -9.93
CA GLN A 147 10.22 6.66 -11.31
C GLN A 147 8.79 7.01 -11.78
N GLY A 148 8.01 7.74 -10.97
CA GLY A 148 6.64 8.15 -11.31
C GLY A 148 5.64 6.99 -11.38
N ARG A 149 5.89 5.90 -10.65
CA ARG A 149 5.01 4.72 -10.62
C ARG A 149 3.99 4.80 -9.51
N LYS A 150 2.84 4.19 -9.77
CA LYS A 150 1.73 4.14 -8.82
C LYS A 150 1.98 3.04 -7.78
N ILE A 151 1.66 3.36 -6.53
CA ILE A 151 1.66 2.43 -5.43
C ILE A 151 0.21 2.32 -4.94
N GLU A 152 -0.23 1.10 -4.65
CA GLU A 152 -1.57 0.84 -4.17
C GLU A 152 -1.65 1.09 -2.65
N ASP A 153 -1.95 2.33 -2.26
CA ASP A 153 -1.94 2.79 -0.85
C ASP A 153 -2.66 1.83 0.10
N LEU A 154 -3.85 1.35 -0.27
CA LEU A 154 -4.65 0.45 0.57
C LEU A 154 -3.93 -0.86 0.89
N ARG A 155 -3.13 -1.38 -0.04
CA ARG A 155 -2.37 -2.63 0.15
C ARG A 155 -1.19 -2.40 1.09
N ILE A 156 -0.53 -1.26 0.96
CA ILE A 156 0.54 -0.87 1.89
C ILE A 156 -0.04 -0.65 3.29
N ILE A 157 -1.16 0.05 3.41
CA ILE A 157 -1.86 0.27 4.69
C ILE A 157 -2.24 -1.07 5.33
N ALA A 158 -2.85 -1.99 4.57
CA ALA A 158 -3.22 -3.30 5.08
C ALA A 158 -1.99 -4.09 5.58
N LEU A 159 -0.88 -4.01 4.85
CA LEU A 159 0.38 -4.66 5.23
C LEU A 159 0.95 -4.12 6.55
N VAL A 160 0.94 -2.80 6.75
CA VAL A 160 1.60 -2.13 7.90
C VAL A 160 0.70 -1.91 9.11
N THR A 161 -0.57 -2.29 9.02
CA THR A 161 -1.55 -2.22 10.12
C THR A 161 -2.26 -3.54 10.42
N GLY A 162 -2.10 -4.54 9.55
CA GLY A 162 -2.70 -5.86 9.70
C GLY A 162 -1.86 -6.86 10.51
N PRO A 163 -2.17 -8.17 10.42
CA PRO A 163 -1.49 -9.21 11.20
C PRO A 163 0.04 -9.26 11.00
N THR A 164 0.51 -8.89 9.81
CA THR A 164 1.95 -8.83 9.51
C THR A 164 2.66 -7.76 10.33
N ALA A 165 1.99 -6.65 10.67
CA ALA A 165 2.55 -5.56 11.48
C ALA A 165 2.82 -5.99 12.92
N GLU A 166 2.03 -6.91 13.48
CA GLU A 166 2.28 -7.45 14.82
C GLU A 166 3.60 -8.25 14.90
N LYS A 167 4.03 -8.84 13.79
CA LYS A 167 5.32 -9.54 13.67
C LYS A 167 6.46 -8.62 13.23
N GLN A 168 6.13 -7.45 12.73
CA GLN A 168 7.05 -6.47 12.15
C GLN A 168 6.88 -5.13 12.88
N PRO A 169 7.11 -5.09 14.21
CA PRO A 169 6.80 -3.92 15.01
C PRO A 169 7.62 -2.70 14.54
N GLN A 170 6.94 -1.57 14.38
CA GLN A 170 7.54 -0.31 13.97
C GLN A 170 7.11 0.82 14.91
N ASN A 171 7.99 1.80 15.07
CA ASN A 171 7.69 3.01 15.84
C ASN A 171 6.97 4.06 14.98
N HIS A 172 6.56 5.16 15.60
CA HIS A 172 5.87 6.25 14.92
C HIS A 172 6.68 6.90 13.77
N TYR A 173 8.02 6.90 13.81
CA TYR A 173 8.84 7.47 12.73
C TYR A 173 8.66 6.73 11.41
N PHE A 174 8.54 5.41 11.44
CA PHE A 174 8.24 4.63 10.24
C PHE A 174 6.93 5.06 9.58
N TYR A 175 5.87 5.26 10.37
CA TYR A 175 4.57 5.69 9.86
C TYR A 175 4.59 7.14 9.38
N ARG A 176 5.35 8.02 10.05
CA ARG A 176 5.60 9.39 9.61
C ARG A 176 6.28 9.40 8.24
N ASP A 177 7.37 8.64 8.09
CA ASP A 177 8.13 8.53 6.85
C ASP A 177 7.29 7.92 5.72
N LEU A 178 6.46 6.92 6.05
CA LEU A 178 5.52 6.32 5.10
C LEU A 178 4.51 7.35 4.58
N VAL A 179 3.95 8.20 5.45
CA VAL A 179 3.01 9.26 5.03
C VAL A 179 3.75 10.34 4.23
N ASN A 180 4.94 10.75 4.64
CA ASN A 180 5.74 11.72 3.89
C ASN A 180 6.09 11.18 2.49
N LEU A 181 6.33 9.87 2.37
CA LEU A 181 6.47 9.19 1.09
C LEU A 181 5.13 9.05 0.37
N ILE A 182 4.00 8.78 1.02
CA ILE A 182 2.69 8.58 0.38
C ILE A 182 1.63 9.41 1.10
N PRO A 183 1.51 10.73 0.82
CA PRO A 183 0.59 11.58 1.56
C PRO A 183 -0.88 11.15 1.43
N SER A 184 -1.27 10.53 0.31
CA SER A 184 -2.63 10.01 0.12
C SER A 184 -2.99 8.85 1.08
N ALA A 185 -2.00 8.21 1.71
CA ALA A 185 -2.24 7.13 2.66
C ALA A 185 -2.69 7.62 4.05
N THR A 186 -2.54 8.91 4.39
CA THR A 186 -2.81 9.43 5.75
C THR A 186 -4.21 9.09 6.25
N GLY A 187 -5.25 9.40 5.46
CA GLY A 187 -6.64 9.12 5.86
C GLY A 187 -6.90 7.63 6.04
N GLY A 188 -6.27 6.79 5.22
CA GLY A 188 -6.38 5.33 5.32
C GLY A 188 -5.65 4.75 6.54
N LEU A 189 -4.48 5.28 6.90
CA LEU A 189 -3.76 4.93 8.12
C LEU A 189 -4.54 5.34 9.37
N LEU A 190 -5.09 6.56 9.40
CA LEU A 190 -5.96 7.02 10.48
C LEU A 190 -7.18 6.09 10.62
N HIS A 191 -7.88 5.79 9.52
CA HIS A 191 -9.00 4.83 9.57
C HIS A 191 -8.60 3.44 10.04
N ALA A 192 -7.39 2.98 9.74
CA ALA A 192 -6.92 1.67 10.18
C ALA A 192 -6.81 1.56 11.71
N VAL A 193 -6.61 2.67 12.44
CA VAL A 193 -6.54 2.70 13.92
C VAL A 193 -7.77 2.07 14.58
N GLU A 194 -8.97 2.19 14.01
CA GLU A 194 -10.17 1.53 14.57
C GLU A 194 -10.01 0.01 14.63
N ARG A 195 -9.38 -0.58 13.60
CA ARG A 195 -9.28 -2.04 13.43
C ARG A 195 -8.12 -2.66 14.19
N ILE A 196 -7.12 -1.87 14.59
CA ILE A 196 -5.99 -2.36 15.37
C ILE A 196 -6.49 -2.64 16.79
N ASN A 197 -6.21 -3.86 17.28
CA ASN A 197 -6.51 -4.25 18.65
C ASN A 197 -5.80 -3.27 19.62
N PRO A 198 -6.50 -2.66 20.60
CA PRO A 198 -5.84 -1.84 21.62
C PRO A 198 -4.67 -2.52 22.32
N GLN A 199 -4.70 -3.85 22.43
CA GLN A 199 -3.66 -4.68 23.05
C GLN A 199 -2.66 -5.25 22.04
N ALA A 200 -2.64 -4.73 20.80
CA ALA A 200 -1.67 -5.17 19.80
C ALA A 200 -0.23 -4.86 20.28
N PRO A 201 0.69 -5.83 20.17
CA PRO A 201 2.01 -5.71 20.76
C PRO A 201 2.84 -4.58 20.14
N GLY A 202 3.81 -4.09 20.90
CA GLY A 202 4.78 -3.11 20.40
C GLY A 202 4.20 -1.71 20.25
N GLY A 203 3.06 -1.44 20.91
CA GLY A 203 2.38 -0.15 20.82
C GLY A 203 1.87 0.17 19.42
N LEU A 204 1.58 -0.85 18.60
CA LEU A 204 1.23 -0.69 17.19
C LEU A 204 0.15 0.36 16.96
N LYS A 205 -0.94 0.30 17.75
CA LYS A 205 -2.07 1.23 17.62
C LYS A 205 -1.65 2.68 17.86
N LEU A 206 -0.86 2.91 18.92
CA LEU A 206 -0.34 4.23 19.24
C LEU A 206 0.66 4.70 18.17
N ASN A 207 1.62 3.86 17.79
CA ASN A 207 2.63 4.18 16.78
C ASN A 207 2.02 4.58 15.42
N VAL A 208 0.98 3.88 14.96
CA VAL A 208 0.25 4.23 13.73
C VAL A 208 -0.41 5.60 13.84
N LEU A 209 -1.15 5.85 14.94
CA LEU A 209 -1.82 7.12 15.16
C LEU A 209 -0.82 8.28 15.25
N THR A 210 0.16 8.14 16.14
CA THR A 210 1.19 9.13 16.44
C THR A 210 1.99 9.49 15.19
N GLY A 211 2.43 8.49 14.41
CA GLY A 211 3.17 8.75 13.18
C GLY A 211 2.33 9.41 12.09
N ALA A 212 1.07 9.02 11.94
CA ALA A 212 0.15 9.66 11.00
C ALA A 212 -0.11 11.13 11.38
N LEU A 213 -0.37 11.43 12.66
CA LEU A 213 -0.61 12.78 13.15
C LEU A 213 0.65 13.66 13.05
N LEU A 214 1.83 13.12 13.35
CA LEU A 214 3.09 13.84 13.18
C LEU A 214 3.34 14.19 11.71
N ALA A 215 3.00 13.29 10.79
CA ALA A 215 3.08 13.61 9.37
C ALA A 215 2.02 14.63 8.92
N VAL A 216 0.84 14.69 9.56
CA VAL A 216 -0.11 15.81 9.34
C VAL A 216 0.54 17.14 9.70
N LYS A 217 1.27 17.20 10.82
CA LYS A 217 2.05 18.38 11.21
C LYS A 217 3.14 18.70 10.17
N ASP A 218 3.86 17.71 9.65
CA ASP A 218 4.85 17.93 8.58
C ASP A 218 4.21 18.49 7.30
N LEU A 219 3.06 17.96 6.89
CA LEU A 219 2.32 18.41 5.71
C LEU A 219 1.80 19.83 5.87
N GLU A 220 1.41 20.23 7.08
CA GLU A 220 1.04 21.60 7.42
C GLU A 220 2.25 22.54 7.37
N MET A 221 3.35 22.19 8.03
CA MET A 221 4.55 23.04 8.12
C MET A 221 5.32 23.13 6.80
N GLY A 222 5.48 22.03 6.08
CA GLY A 222 6.20 21.98 4.80
C GLY A 222 5.55 22.85 3.71
N ARG A 223 4.25 23.17 3.87
CA ARG A 223 3.53 24.09 2.99
C ARG A 223 3.75 25.56 3.30
N ARG A 224 4.16 25.93 4.54
CA ARG A 224 4.53 27.33 4.84
C ARG A 224 5.73 27.83 4.02
N GLY A 225 6.52 26.92 3.41
CA GLY A 225 7.71 27.25 2.62
C GLY A 225 7.61 27.08 1.10
N ALA A 226 6.51 26.55 0.55
CA ALA A 226 6.42 26.18 -0.87
C ALA A 226 5.65 27.22 -1.71
N THR A 227 6.38 28.17 -2.30
CA THR A 227 5.87 29.10 -3.33
C THR A 227 6.11 28.54 -4.73
N SER A 228 5.21 27.71 -5.27
CA SER A 228 4.95 27.61 -6.73
C SER A 228 3.92 26.52 -7.08
N ASN A 229 3.09 26.82 -8.09
CA ASN A 229 1.95 26.05 -8.66
C ASN A 229 0.67 25.99 -7.80
N GLU A 230 0.15 27.18 -7.50
CA GLU A 230 -0.93 27.41 -6.53
C GLU A 230 -2.23 26.61 -6.80
N ASP A 231 -2.73 26.49 -8.03
CA ASP A 231 -4.08 25.93 -8.24
C ASP A 231 -4.14 24.39 -8.16
N LYS A 232 -3.21 23.67 -8.81
CA LYS A 232 -3.23 22.18 -8.82
C LYS A 232 -2.77 21.57 -7.51
N ASP A 233 -1.89 22.26 -6.79
CA ASP A 233 -1.38 21.79 -5.51
C ASP A 233 -2.36 22.14 -4.38
N LYS A 234 -3.16 23.20 -4.53
CA LYS A 234 -4.28 23.52 -3.63
C LYS A 234 -5.42 22.50 -3.71
N ASP A 235 -5.87 22.11 -4.91
CA ASP A 235 -6.92 21.08 -5.04
C ASP A 235 -6.53 19.73 -4.41
N LYS A 236 -5.26 19.32 -4.59
CA LYS A 236 -4.72 18.10 -3.97
C LYS A 236 -4.59 18.26 -2.46
N ALA A 237 -4.20 19.45 -2.01
CA ALA A 237 -4.08 19.79 -0.61
C ALA A 237 -5.41 19.75 0.12
N GLU A 238 -6.46 20.32 -0.48
CA GLU A 238 -7.83 20.32 0.03
C GLU A 238 -8.38 18.90 0.07
N LYS A 239 -8.22 18.11 -1.01
CA LYS A 239 -8.64 16.69 -1.00
C LYS A 239 -7.94 15.88 0.09
N LEU A 240 -6.65 16.11 0.29
CA LEU A 240 -5.90 15.44 1.36
C LEU A 240 -6.42 15.85 2.74
N ARG A 241 -6.63 17.16 2.95
CA ARG A 241 -7.17 17.69 4.21
C ARG A 241 -8.58 17.15 4.48
N GLY A 242 -9.46 17.12 3.49
CA GLY A 242 -10.80 16.55 3.61
C GLY A 242 -10.78 15.05 3.93
N GLY A 243 -9.87 14.29 3.32
CA GLY A 243 -9.66 12.88 3.68
C GLY A 243 -9.19 12.68 5.13
N ILE A 244 -8.32 13.57 5.62
CA ILE A 244 -7.88 13.58 7.02
C ILE A 244 -9.04 13.98 7.95
N ALA A 245 -9.78 15.05 7.62
CA ALA A 245 -10.94 15.50 8.38
C ALA A 245 -11.99 14.40 8.51
N GLN A 246 -12.28 13.69 7.41
CA GLN A 246 -13.22 12.58 7.40
C GLN A 246 -12.76 11.43 8.31
N ALA A 247 -11.49 11.07 8.26
CA ALA A 247 -10.93 10.01 9.11
C ALA A 247 -10.95 10.41 10.60
N LEU A 248 -10.50 11.61 10.94
CA LEU A 248 -10.51 12.12 12.32
C LEU A 248 -11.93 12.24 12.87
N ALA A 249 -12.86 12.82 12.11
CA ALA A 249 -14.26 12.91 12.47
C ALA A 249 -14.87 11.53 12.73
N TYR A 250 -14.54 10.54 11.90
CA TYR A 250 -15.00 9.17 12.07
C TYR A 250 -14.45 8.54 13.37
N LEU A 251 -13.14 8.60 13.59
CA LEU A 251 -12.49 8.04 14.78
C LEU A 251 -13.02 8.65 16.09
N LEU A 252 -13.12 9.99 16.12
CA LEU A 252 -13.59 10.74 17.30
C LEU A 252 -15.07 10.47 17.57
N HIS A 253 -15.91 10.51 16.54
CA HIS A 253 -17.35 10.28 16.67
C HIS A 253 -17.67 8.85 17.15
N ARG A 254 -16.90 7.86 16.70
CA ARG A 254 -17.04 6.45 17.09
C ARG A 254 -16.45 6.14 18.46
N GLY A 255 -15.77 7.11 19.09
CA GLY A 255 -15.14 6.95 20.40
C GLY A 255 -13.87 6.11 20.38
N VAL A 256 -13.25 5.87 19.22
CA VAL A 256 -12.03 5.06 19.11
C VAL A 256 -10.89 5.68 19.93
N LEU A 257 -10.81 7.02 19.94
CA LEU A 257 -9.75 7.78 20.61
C LEU A 257 -10.09 8.13 22.06
N ARG A 258 -11.15 7.55 22.65
CA ARG A 258 -11.57 7.80 24.05
C ARG A 258 -11.09 6.70 25.01
N SER A 259 -9.96 6.07 24.69
CA SER A 259 -9.50 4.86 25.40
C SER A 259 -7.97 4.73 25.43
N PHE A 260 -7.24 5.86 25.41
CA PHE A 260 -5.78 5.80 25.42
C PHE A 260 -5.22 5.06 26.64
N ASP A 261 -5.90 5.14 27.79
CA ASP A 261 -5.67 4.39 29.02
C ASP A 261 -5.74 2.86 28.85
N GLN A 262 -6.36 2.37 27.78
CA GLN A 262 -6.53 0.94 27.48
C GLN A 262 -5.61 0.44 26.37
N TRP A 263 -4.72 1.26 25.84
CA TRP A 263 -3.84 0.86 24.75
C TRP A 263 -2.55 0.28 25.30
N ASP A 264 -2.03 -0.78 24.68
CA ASP A 264 -0.66 -1.17 24.91
C ASP A 264 0.25 -0.05 24.39
N ILE A 265 1.05 0.53 25.28
CA ILE A 265 2.02 1.57 24.97
C ILE A 265 3.44 1.00 24.92
N LYS A 266 3.63 -0.27 25.35
CA LYS A 266 4.95 -0.88 25.43
C LYS A 266 5.53 -1.07 24.03
N GLY A 267 6.70 -0.47 23.81
CA GLY A 267 7.36 -0.47 22.50
C GLY A 267 7.05 0.75 21.64
N SER A 268 6.14 1.63 22.08
CA SER A 268 6.12 3.01 21.60
C SER A 268 7.36 3.74 22.09
N THR A 269 7.96 4.54 21.21
CA THR A 269 9.06 5.45 21.56
C THR A 269 8.57 6.86 21.88
N ASP A 270 7.27 7.12 21.72
CA ASP A 270 6.62 8.39 22.03
C ASP A 270 5.53 8.22 23.08
N SER A 271 5.19 9.31 23.76
CA SER A 271 4.16 9.33 24.79
C SER A 271 2.75 9.43 24.19
N VAL A 272 1.76 9.06 25.01
CA VAL A 272 0.35 9.28 24.70
C VAL A 272 0.05 10.79 24.70
N THR A 273 0.74 11.57 25.53
CA THR A 273 0.59 13.03 25.56
C THR A 273 0.99 13.68 24.22
N SER A 274 2.07 13.24 23.57
CA SER A 274 2.44 13.71 22.23
C SER A 274 1.36 13.39 21.19
N ALA A 275 0.83 12.16 21.23
CA ALA A 275 -0.24 11.75 20.32
C ALA A 275 -1.50 12.61 20.49
N ALA A 276 -1.87 12.92 21.74
CA ALA A 276 -3.00 13.78 22.05
C ALA A 276 -2.77 15.23 21.62
N ALA A 277 -1.57 15.78 21.82
CA ALA A 277 -1.22 17.13 21.38
C ALA A 277 -1.28 17.26 19.85
N TRP A 278 -0.73 16.30 19.12
CA TRP A 278 -0.80 16.31 17.66
C TRP A 278 -2.20 16.02 17.12
N LEU A 279 -3.04 15.28 17.86
CA LEU A 279 -4.46 15.13 17.55
C LEU A 279 -5.18 16.48 17.64
N ILE A 280 -4.95 17.24 18.71
CA ILE A 280 -5.52 18.59 18.89
C ILE A 280 -5.10 19.50 17.73
N ARG A 281 -3.80 19.54 17.40
CA ARG A 281 -3.27 20.31 16.26
C ARG A 281 -3.93 19.87 14.94
N ALA A 282 -4.01 18.57 14.68
CA ALA A 282 -4.59 18.05 13.45
C ALA A 282 -6.08 18.36 13.31
N VAL A 283 -6.85 18.29 14.40
CA VAL A 283 -8.27 18.70 14.42
C VAL A 283 -8.40 20.18 14.12
N GLY A 284 -7.64 21.05 14.79
CA GLY A 284 -7.67 22.49 14.50
C GLY A 284 -7.25 22.83 13.07
N TRP A 285 -6.28 22.10 12.52
CA TRP A 285 -5.87 22.28 11.13
C TRP A 285 -6.97 21.89 10.14
N ALA A 286 -7.69 20.78 10.39
CA ALA A 286 -8.69 20.20 9.49
C ALA A 286 -10.12 20.73 9.67
N ALA A 287 -10.38 21.56 10.70
CA ALA A 287 -11.72 22.00 11.08
C ALA A 287 -12.40 23.00 10.12
N ASP A 288 -11.72 23.53 9.11
CA ASP A 288 -12.26 24.53 8.17
C ASP A 288 -12.92 23.93 6.91
N ASP A 289 -12.91 22.60 6.74
CA ASP A 289 -13.32 21.97 5.48
C ASP A 289 -14.84 21.74 5.36
N ASP A 290 -15.47 21.22 6.41
CA ASP A 290 -16.89 20.85 6.44
C ASP A 290 -17.42 21.00 7.88
N SER A 291 -18.53 21.73 8.04
CA SER A 291 -19.09 22.05 9.36
C SER A 291 -19.60 20.82 10.12
N HIS A 292 -20.12 19.80 9.42
CA HIS A 292 -20.53 18.55 10.05
C HIS A 292 -19.33 17.72 10.51
N LEU A 293 -18.24 17.69 9.73
CA LEU A 293 -16.99 17.05 10.14
C LEU A 293 -16.35 17.78 11.31
N ALA A 294 -16.27 19.11 11.24
CA ALA A 294 -15.74 19.95 12.31
C ALA A 294 -16.50 19.74 13.63
N MET A 295 -17.84 19.75 13.58
CA MET A 295 -18.70 19.44 14.73
C MET A 295 -18.37 18.07 15.33
N ARG A 296 -18.28 17.02 14.50
CA ARG A 296 -17.95 15.67 14.96
C ARG A 296 -16.56 15.56 15.58
N MET A 297 -15.57 16.29 15.08
CA MET A 297 -14.24 16.30 15.68
C MET A 297 -14.25 17.05 17.02
N ILE A 298 -14.70 18.31 17.03
CA ILE A 298 -14.60 19.22 18.17
C ILE A 298 -15.44 18.73 19.36
N GLN A 299 -16.69 18.32 19.13
CA GLN A 299 -17.58 17.81 20.19
C GLN A 299 -16.99 16.60 20.93
N ASN A 300 -16.19 15.77 20.24
CA ASN A 300 -15.70 14.50 20.74
C ASN A 300 -14.22 14.54 21.15
N LEU A 301 -13.56 15.69 21.02
CA LEU A 301 -12.13 15.85 21.29
C LEU A 301 -11.83 15.89 22.79
N ALA A 302 -12.63 16.57 23.62
CA ALA A 302 -12.41 16.62 25.08
C ALA A 302 -12.39 15.20 25.72
N PRO A 303 -13.36 14.30 25.45
CA PRO A 303 -13.29 12.92 25.94
C PRO A 303 -12.08 12.13 25.47
N ALA A 304 -11.50 12.47 24.31
CA ALA A 304 -10.27 11.83 23.84
C ALA A 304 -9.06 12.29 24.68
N ILE A 305 -8.96 13.60 24.93
CA ILE A 305 -7.94 14.19 25.80
C ILE A 305 -8.04 13.63 27.21
N GLU A 306 -9.25 13.53 27.77
CA GLU A 306 -9.46 13.01 29.13
C GLU A 306 -9.11 11.51 29.27
N SER A 307 -8.98 10.78 28.17
CA SER A 307 -8.58 9.35 28.23
C SER A 307 -7.06 9.14 28.30
N VAL A 308 -6.26 10.21 28.23
CA VAL A 308 -4.80 10.12 28.44
C VAL A 308 -4.54 9.70 29.89
N PRO A 309 -3.77 8.61 30.13
CA PRO A 309 -3.50 8.16 31.49
C PRO A 309 -2.70 9.21 32.30
N GLU A 310 -3.09 9.43 33.56
CA GLU A 310 -2.41 10.37 34.47
C GLU A 310 -0.91 10.06 34.66
N SER A 311 -0.50 8.81 34.45
CA SER A 311 0.90 8.38 34.54
C SER A 311 1.80 8.97 33.46
N GLU A 312 1.24 9.51 32.36
CA GLU A 312 2.00 10.09 31.25
C GLU A 312 2.58 11.47 31.60
N GLY A 313 2.12 12.10 32.68
CA GLY A 313 2.60 13.40 33.11
C GLY A 313 2.01 14.56 32.30
N ASN A 314 2.85 15.51 31.88
CA ASN A 314 2.44 16.77 31.27
C ASN A 314 2.66 16.81 29.75
N TRP A 315 2.28 17.94 29.13
CA TRP A 315 2.46 18.18 27.69
C TRP A 315 3.93 18.29 27.25
N GLY A 316 4.87 18.52 28.16
CA GLY A 316 6.28 18.67 27.82
C GLY A 316 6.53 19.76 26.77
N ILE A 317 7.13 19.37 25.65
CA ILE A 317 7.46 20.26 24.52
C ILE A 317 6.32 20.40 23.51
N ASP A 318 5.25 19.60 23.65
CA ASP A 318 4.12 19.54 22.72
C ASP A 318 2.96 20.47 23.15
N ASP A 319 3.16 21.27 24.20
CA ASP A 319 2.22 22.31 24.65
C ASP A 319 1.91 23.32 23.54
N VAL A 320 2.92 23.62 22.71
CA VAL A 320 2.79 24.49 21.53
C VAL A 320 1.80 23.95 20.50
N ASP A 321 1.68 22.62 20.38
CA ASP A 321 0.76 21.98 19.44
C ASP A 321 -0.68 22.00 19.98
N VAL A 322 -0.86 21.87 21.29
CA VAL A 322 -2.15 22.06 21.97
C VAL A 322 -2.66 23.48 21.73
N ARG A 323 -1.82 24.48 22.03
CA ARG A 323 -2.15 25.90 21.88
C ARG A 323 -2.53 26.23 20.45
N GLN A 324 -1.70 25.83 19.48
CA GLN A 324 -1.97 26.09 18.06
C GLN A 324 -3.27 25.45 17.58
N GLY A 325 -3.56 24.22 18.02
CA GLY A 325 -4.80 23.53 17.65
C GLY A 325 -6.03 24.23 18.21
N PHE A 326 -6.00 24.67 19.47
CA PHE A 326 -7.10 25.42 20.08
C PHE A 326 -7.29 26.81 19.46
N GLU A 327 -6.21 27.54 19.18
CA GLU A 327 -6.27 28.80 18.42
C GLU A 327 -7.00 28.60 17.09
N TRP A 328 -6.63 27.58 16.31
CA TRP A 328 -7.30 27.31 15.05
C TRP A 328 -8.77 26.92 15.21
N ILE A 329 -9.12 26.11 16.22
CA ILE A 329 -10.53 25.78 16.48
C ILE A 329 -11.31 27.06 16.81
N SER A 330 -10.76 27.92 17.68
CA SER A 330 -11.39 29.19 18.06
C SER A 330 -11.56 30.14 16.88
N GLU A 331 -10.57 30.25 16.00
CA GLU A 331 -10.60 31.15 14.84
C GLU A 331 -11.51 30.64 13.72
N LYS A 332 -11.44 29.33 13.41
CA LYS A 332 -12.15 28.73 12.27
C LYS A 332 -13.58 28.33 12.60
N CYS A 333 -13.85 27.98 13.86
CA CYS A 333 -15.14 27.47 14.30
C CYS A 333 -15.62 28.16 15.59
N PRO A 334 -15.83 29.49 15.58
CA PRO A 334 -16.13 30.27 16.78
C PRO A 334 -17.38 29.80 17.53
N GLU A 335 -18.45 29.41 16.83
CA GLU A 335 -19.68 28.89 17.46
C GLU A 335 -19.45 27.56 18.19
N LEU A 336 -18.61 26.67 17.62
CA LEU A 336 -18.24 25.41 18.25
C LEU A 336 -17.29 25.63 19.43
N TRP A 337 -16.41 26.62 19.32
CA TRP A 337 -15.54 27.03 20.42
C TRP A 337 -16.33 27.63 21.58
N GLU A 338 -17.34 28.46 21.32
CA GLU A 338 -18.25 28.98 22.36
C GLU A 338 -18.95 27.83 23.10
N THR A 339 -19.34 26.78 22.38
CA THR A 339 -20.09 25.64 22.95
C THR A 339 -19.18 24.63 23.66
N TYR A 340 -18.00 24.31 23.11
CA TYR A 340 -17.15 23.19 23.54
C TYR A 340 -15.77 23.61 24.07
N GLY A 341 -15.36 24.86 23.86
CA GLY A 341 -14.02 25.37 24.17
C GLY A 341 -13.66 25.24 25.64
N GLU A 342 -14.57 25.61 26.56
CA GLU A 342 -14.34 25.48 28.01
C GLU A 342 -14.03 24.03 28.42
N GLY A 343 -14.74 23.06 27.83
CA GLY A 343 -14.50 21.63 28.07
C GLY A 343 -13.15 21.16 27.53
N LEU A 344 -12.74 21.66 26.36
CA LEU A 344 -11.44 21.37 25.77
C LEU A 344 -10.30 21.94 26.61
N GLU A 345 -10.42 23.19 27.04
CA GLU A 345 -9.44 23.84 27.92
C GLU A 345 -9.32 23.13 29.26
N ALA A 346 -10.44 22.75 29.87
CA ALA A 346 -10.46 22.01 31.12
C ALA A 346 -9.79 20.63 30.97
N ALA A 347 -10.11 19.88 29.92
CA ALA A 347 -9.48 18.59 29.63
C ALA A 347 -7.96 18.74 29.43
N ALA A 348 -7.53 19.76 28.69
CA ALA A 348 -6.10 19.97 28.46
C ALA A 348 -5.34 20.39 29.72
N THR A 349 -5.98 21.20 30.57
CA THR A 349 -5.40 21.70 31.83
C THR A 349 -5.20 20.58 32.85
N LYS A 350 -6.04 19.53 32.84
CA LYS A 350 -5.88 18.34 33.71
C LYS A 350 -4.59 17.57 33.42
N ILE A 351 -4.11 17.56 32.18
CA ILE A 351 -2.85 16.90 31.80
C ILE A 351 -1.66 17.76 32.20
N GLY A 352 -1.71 19.07 31.95
CA GLY A 352 -0.62 19.97 32.34
C GLY A 352 -0.76 21.38 31.79
N PRO A 353 0.21 22.27 32.08
CA PRO A 353 0.23 23.63 31.55
C PRO A 353 0.40 23.60 30.02
N TRP A 354 -0.44 24.38 29.33
CA TRP A 354 -0.41 24.49 27.86
C TRP A 354 -0.57 25.95 27.35
N LYS A 355 -1.16 26.81 28.19
CA LYS A 355 -1.13 28.27 28.00
C LYS A 355 0.27 28.77 28.33
N GLU A 356 0.76 29.80 27.62
CA GLU A 356 2.03 30.44 27.99
C GLU A 356 1.91 30.95 29.42
N ASP A 357 2.88 30.62 30.27
CA ASP A 357 3.09 31.37 31.50
C ASP A 357 3.46 32.80 31.07
N LEU A 358 2.53 33.74 31.23
CA LEU A 358 2.75 35.18 31.01
C LEU A 358 3.77 35.79 31.99
N SER A 359 4.59 34.97 32.65
CA SER A 359 5.58 35.31 33.66
C SER A 359 6.96 34.76 33.28
N SER A 360 7.48 35.13 32.12
CA SER A 360 8.90 34.96 31.77
C SER A 360 9.45 36.16 31.03
#